data_AF-A0A1V5NFC6-F1
#
_entry.id   AF-A0A1V5NFC6-F1
#
_cell.length_a   1.000
_cell.length_b   1.000
_cell.length_c   1.000
_cell.angle_alpha   90.00
_cell.angle_beta   90.00
_cell.angle_gamma   90.00
#
_symmetry.space_group_name_H-M   'P 1'
#
loop_
_entity.id
_entity.type
_entity.pdbx_description
1 polymer ?
#
loop_
_entity_poly.entity_id
_entity_poly.type
_entity_poly.pdbx_seq_one_letter_code
_entity_poly.pdbx_strand_id
1 'polypeptide(L)'
;MGDAFSHIGRDQERRARYDHYLDALLAYLKHQTPENQTAVLEAAEETDSLKGMGYFSSPTSIQPNLQEVLEGLVAGDTEVWSRFLSGLMSREHPRFDEFKAVSPMAGQILLKVDCCHGFYSLGTADLKQTVIRHLEGQGYSTEYGNGFLIALPSIDADQPVTLLRSPH
;
A
#
# COMPACT_ATOMS: atom_id res chain seq x y z
N MET A 1 4.41 -33.67 2.57
CA MET A 1 5.61 -32.92 2.14
C MET A 1 5.36 -32.50 0.70
N GLY A 2 5.20 -31.20 0.43
CA GLY A 2 5.10 -30.68 -0.95
C GLY A 2 6.50 -30.43 -1.49
N ASP A 3 6.74 -30.71 -2.77
CA ASP A 3 8.01 -30.38 -3.41
C ASP A 3 8.14 -28.86 -3.63
N ALA A 4 9.37 -28.36 -3.71
CA ALA A 4 9.63 -26.93 -3.86
C ALA A 4 8.98 -26.32 -5.11
N PHE A 5 8.81 -27.10 -6.18
CA PHE A 5 8.15 -26.65 -7.42
C PHE A 5 6.66 -26.40 -7.22
N SER A 6 5.98 -27.25 -6.46
CA SER A 6 4.57 -27.09 -6.08
C SER A 6 4.37 -25.85 -5.19
N HIS A 7 5.34 -25.52 -4.35
CA HIS A 7 5.30 -24.31 -3.53
C HIS A 7 5.56 -23.04 -4.36
N ILE A 8 6.52 -23.07 -5.30
CA ILE A 8 6.77 -21.96 -6.24
C ILE A 8 5.56 -21.72 -7.15
N GLY A 9 4.93 -22.77 -7.67
CA GLY A 9 3.72 -22.65 -8.50
C GLY A 9 2.56 -21.98 -7.76
N ARG A 10 2.38 -22.29 -6.47
CA ARG A 10 1.37 -21.61 -5.62
C ARG A 10 1.71 -20.14 -5.37
N ASP A 11 2.99 -19.79 -5.20
CA ASP A 11 3.41 -18.39 -5.06
C ASP A 11 3.13 -17.60 -6.35
N GLN A 12 3.38 -18.19 -7.52
CA GLN A 12 3.07 -17.58 -8.82
C GLN A 12 1.56 -17.40 -9.01
N GLU A 13 0.76 -18.41 -8.69
CA GLU A 13 -0.69 -18.34 -8.77
C GLU A 13 -1.25 -17.28 -7.81
N ARG A 14 -0.75 -17.23 -6.57
CA ARG A 14 -1.12 -16.20 -5.60
C ARG A 14 -0.80 -14.80 -6.11
N ARG A 15 0.37 -14.62 -6.74
CA ARG A 15 0.73 -13.33 -7.34
C ARG A 15 -0.22 -12.95 -8.48
N ALA A 16 -0.52 -13.88 -9.38
CA ALA A 16 -1.43 -13.62 -10.50
C ALA A 16 -2.84 -13.23 -10.05
N ARG A 17 -3.39 -13.92 -9.04
CA ARG A 17 -4.71 -13.57 -8.48
C ARG A 17 -4.70 -12.23 -7.75
N TYR A 18 -3.64 -11.94 -6.99
CA TYR A 18 -3.48 -10.64 -6.35
C TYR A 18 -3.36 -9.50 -7.37
N ASP A 19 -2.62 -9.72 -8.46
CA ASP A 19 -2.54 -8.77 -9.56
C ASP A 19 -3.94 -8.56 -10.16
N HIS A 20 -4.69 -9.62 -10.48
CA HIS A 20 -6.07 -9.54 -10.98
C HIS A 20 -7.00 -8.73 -10.05
N TYR A 21 -6.90 -8.94 -8.74
CA TYR A 21 -7.63 -8.12 -7.75
C TYR A 21 -7.27 -6.63 -7.85
N LEU A 22 -5.97 -6.31 -8.02
CA LEU A 22 -5.54 -4.93 -8.20
C LEU A 22 -6.05 -4.32 -9.53
N ASP A 23 -6.14 -5.07 -10.62
CA ASP A 23 -6.76 -4.62 -11.87
C ASP A 23 -8.23 -4.24 -11.65
N ALA A 24 -8.99 -5.15 -11.04
CA ALA A 24 -10.41 -4.94 -10.75
C ALA A 24 -10.59 -3.71 -9.84
N LEU A 25 -9.76 -3.59 -8.80
CA LEU A 25 -9.82 -2.47 -7.87
C LEU A 25 -9.52 -1.14 -8.58
N LEU A 26 -8.49 -1.10 -9.43
CA LEU A 26 -8.16 0.11 -10.18
C LEU A 26 -9.26 0.50 -11.16
N ALA A 27 -9.88 -0.49 -11.83
CA ALA A 27 -11.02 -0.26 -12.73
C ALA A 27 -12.21 0.33 -11.96
N TYR A 28 -12.52 -0.21 -10.78
CA TYR A 28 -13.57 0.31 -9.91
C TYR A 28 -13.29 1.73 -9.40
N LEU A 29 -12.06 2.02 -8.98
CA LEU A 29 -11.70 3.36 -8.50
C LEU A 29 -11.72 4.41 -9.62
N LYS A 30 -11.40 4.02 -10.86
CA LYS A 30 -11.56 4.90 -12.04
C LYS A 30 -13.02 5.06 -12.44
N HIS A 31 -13.83 4.00 -12.33
CA HIS A 31 -15.23 3.96 -12.75
C HIS A 31 -16.08 3.15 -11.76
N GLN A 32 -16.79 3.85 -10.88
CA GLN A 32 -17.56 3.26 -9.77
C GLN A 32 -18.92 2.73 -10.24
N THR A 33 -18.94 1.63 -10.98
CA THR A 33 -20.17 0.95 -11.40
C THR A 33 -20.43 -0.32 -10.57
N PRO A 34 -21.68 -0.79 -10.46
CA PRO A 34 -22.00 -2.04 -9.78
C PRO A 34 -21.26 -3.25 -10.35
N GLU A 35 -21.02 -3.28 -11.66
CA GLU A 35 -20.29 -4.34 -12.34
C GLU A 35 -18.82 -4.36 -11.89
N ASN A 36 -18.17 -3.19 -11.85
CA ASN A 36 -16.79 -3.09 -11.40
C ASN A 36 -16.66 -3.40 -9.90
N GLN A 37 -17.63 -3.00 -9.08
CA GLN A 37 -17.65 -3.37 -7.66
C GLN A 37 -17.74 -4.89 -7.49
N THR A 38 -18.63 -5.54 -8.25
CA THR A 38 -18.79 -6.99 -8.23
C THR A 38 -17.50 -7.70 -8.63
N ALA A 39 -16.83 -7.22 -9.68
CA ALA A 39 -15.55 -7.78 -10.12
C ALA A 39 -14.46 -7.70 -9.05
N VAL A 40 -14.43 -6.63 -8.24
CA VAL A 40 -13.48 -6.51 -7.11
C VAL A 40 -13.76 -7.57 -6.04
N LEU A 41 -15.03 -7.75 -5.67
CA LEU A 41 -15.44 -8.72 -4.66
C LEU A 41 -15.10 -10.14 -5.10
N GLU A 42 -15.40 -10.48 -6.36
CA GLU A 42 -15.08 -11.78 -6.96
C GLU A 42 -13.57 -12.03 -7.01
N ALA A 43 -12.78 -11.05 -7.45
CA ALA A 43 -11.32 -11.20 -7.52
C ALA A 43 -10.67 -11.31 -6.12
N ALA A 44 -11.24 -10.63 -5.12
CA ALA A 44 -10.81 -10.78 -3.72
C ALA A 44 -11.13 -12.17 -3.17
N GLU A 45 -12.35 -12.69 -3.43
CA GLU A 45 -12.73 -14.05 -3.06
C GLU A 45 -11.82 -15.08 -3.74
N GLU A 46 -11.56 -14.91 -5.03
CA GLU A 46 -10.68 -15.78 -5.80
C GLU A 46 -9.27 -15.79 -5.19
N THR A 47 -8.76 -14.64 -4.78
CA THR A 47 -7.45 -14.52 -4.15
C THR A 47 -7.40 -15.21 -2.79
N ASP A 48 -8.43 -15.03 -1.95
CA ASP A 48 -8.50 -15.62 -0.61
C ASP A 48 -8.80 -17.13 -0.65
N SER A 49 -9.44 -17.63 -1.71
CA SER A 49 -9.76 -19.05 -1.90
C SER A 49 -8.53 -19.97 -2.08
N LEU A 50 -7.33 -19.39 -2.32
CA LEU A 50 -6.08 -20.13 -2.45
C LEU A 50 -5.67 -20.79 -1.11
N LYS A 51 -6.00 -22.08 -0.99
CA LYS A 51 -5.65 -22.91 0.17
C LYS A 51 -4.16 -23.26 0.20
N GLY A 52 -3.53 -23.06 1.37
CA GLY A 52 -2.17 -23.52 1.68
C GLY A 52 -1.11 -22.41 1.65
N MET A 53 0.02 -22.67 2.33
CA MET A 53 1.17 -21.78 2.36
C MET A 53 2.02 -21.96 1.08
N GLY A 54 2.48 -20.84 0.54
CA GLY A 54 3.51 -20.82 -0.49
C GLY A 54 4.89 -21.12 0.11
N TYR A 55 5.96 -21.02 -0.69
CA TYR A 55 7.32 -21.19 -0.17
C TYR A 55 7.73 -19.98 0.70
N PHE A 56 7.24 -18.79 0.34
CA PHE A 56 7.53 -17.53 1.03
C PHE A 56 6.27 -16.75 1.47
N SER A 57 5.05 -17.26 1.21
CA SER A 57 3.82 -16.52 1.44
C SER A 57 2.99 -17.05 2.62
N SER A 58 2.54 -16.15 3.49
CA SER A 58 1.39 -16.35 4.39
C SER A 58 0.07 -16.37 3.61
N PRO A 59 -1.06 -16.78 4.23
CA PRO A 59 -2.37 -16.70 3.60
C PRO A 59 -2.69 -15.25 3.23
N THR A 60 -3.21 -15.03 2.02
CA THR A 60 -3.80 -13.75 1.64
C THR A 60 -5.18 -13.67 2.28
N SER A 61 -5.51 -12.56 2.93
CA SER A 61 -6.84 -12.31 3.48
C SER A 61 -7.24 -10.87 3.18
N ILE A 62 -7.95 -10.71 2.06
CA ILE A 62 -8.44 -9.43 1.56
C ILE A 62 -9.87 -9.19 2.06
N GLN A 63 -10.72 -10.21 2.07
CA GLN A 63 -12.15 -10.09 2.36
C GLN A 63 -12.54 -9.53 3.73
N PRO A 64 -11.88 -9.86 4.86
CA PRO A 64 -12.41 -9.50 6.18
C PRO A 64 -12.71 -8.02 6.38
N ASN A 65 -11.97 -7.15 5.70
CA ASN A 65 -12.12 -5.69 5.78
C ASN A 65 -12.35 -5.04 4.41
N LEU A 66 -12.65 -5.82 3.36
CA LEU A 66 -12.68 -5.32 1.99
C LEU A 66 -13.69 -4.19 1.80
N GLN A 67 -14.90 -4.34 2.33
CA GLN A 67 -15.95 -3.34 2.17
C GLN A 67 -15.57 -2.00 2.83
N GLU A 68 -15.04 -2.02 4.04
CA GLU A 68 -14.56 -0.82 4.74
C GLU A 68 -13.40 -0.16 3.99
N VAL A 69 -12.47 -0.96 3.47
CA VAL A 69 -11.36 -0.46 2.66
C VAL A 69 -11.87 0.17 1.36
N LEU A 70 -12.83 -0.45 0.68
CA LEU A 70 -13.42 0.10 -0.54
C LEU A 70 -14.13 1.43 -0.28
N GLU A 71 -14.93 1.51 0.78
CA GLU A 71 -15.61 2.73 1.19
C GLU A 71 -14.60 3.85 1.50
N GLY A 72 -13.55 3.54 2.25
CA GLY A 72 -12.47 4.49 2.54
C GLY A 72 -11.72 4.95 1.28
N LEU A 73 -11.37 4.04 0.38
CA LEU A 73 -10.67 4.38 -0.86
C LEU A 73 -11.55 5.26 -1.77
N VAL A 74 -12.83 4.93 -1.92
CA VAL A 74 -13.80 5.71 -2.71
C VAL A 74 -14.05 7.08 -2.09
N ALA A 75 -14.13 7.17 -0.76
CA ALA A 75 -14.29 8.43 -0.04
C ALA A 75 -13.03 9.32 -0.09
N GLY A 76 -11.91 8.80 -0.59
CA GLY A 76 -10.63 9.52 -0.57
C GLY A 76 -10.03 9.63 0.83
N ASP A 77 -10.35 8.69 1.73
CA ASP A 77 -9.77 8.63 3.08
C ASP A 77 -8.25 8.48 2.96
N THR A 78 -7.55 9.51 3.41
CA THR A 78 -6.10 9.61 3.22
C THR A 78 -5.34 8.58 4.07
N GLU A 79 -5.90 8.16 5.21
CA GLU A 79 -5.30 7.12 6.04
C GLU A 79 -5.42 5.75 5.35
N VAL A 80 -6.60 5.42 4.81
CA VAL A 80 -6.82 4.18 4.05
C VAL A 80 -5.95 4.13 2.80
N TRP A 81 -5.89 5.23 2.04
CA TRP A 81 -5.00 5.35 0.88
C TRP A 81 -3.52 5.23 1.25
N SER A 82 -3.09 5.81 2.38
CA SER A 82 -1.69 5.75 2.79
C SER A 82 -1.26 4.32 3.15
N ARG A 83 -2.13 3.56 3.84
CA ARG A 83 -1.93 2.13 4.14
C ARG A 83 -1.79 1.33 2.85
N PHE A 84 -2.72 1.54 1.93
CA PHE A 84 -2.78 0.82 0.66
C PHE A 84 -1.53 1.08 -0.21
N LEU A 85 -1.20 2.36 -0.44
CA LEU A 85 -0.04 2.76 -1.24
C LEU A 85 1.30 2.34 -0.60
N SER A 86 1.41 2.39 0.73
CA SER A 86 2.61 1.92 1.43
C SER A 86 2.85 0.41 1.23
N GLY A 87 1.77 -0.38 1.20
CA GLY A 87 1.83 -1.81 0.89
C GLY A 87 2.31 -2.08 -0.53
N LEU A 88 1.86 -1.30 -1.51
CA LEU A 88 2.32 -1.40 -2.90
C LEU A 88 3.78 -0.96 -3.06
N MET A 89 4.17 0.14 -2.41
CA MET A 89 5.54 0.67 -2.46
C MET A 89 6.55 -0.30 -1.85
N SER A 90 6.21 -0.94 -0.72
CA SER A 90 7.10 -1.91 -0.05
C SER A 90 7.36 -3.17 -0.88
N ARG A 91 6.49 -3.46 -1.85
CA ARG A 91 6.60 -4.60 -2.77
C ARG A 91 7.13 -4.21 -4.14
N GLU A 92 7.53 -2.94 -4.30
CA GLU A 92 7.90 -2.34 -5.60
C GLU A 92 6.87 -2.68 -6.70
N HIS A 93 5.58 -2.62 -6.33
CA HIS A 93 4.53 -3.13 -7.19
C HIS A 93 4.37 -2.24 -8.43
N PRO A 94 4.34 -2.79 -9.67
CA PRO A 94 4.30 -2.01 -10.90
C PRO A 94 3.07 -1.10 -11.02
N ARG A 95 1.96 -1.46 -10.36
CA ARG A 95 0.72 -0.65 -10.34
C ARG A 95 0.76 0.55 -9.39
N PHE A 96 1.83 0.75 -8.62
CA PHE A 96 1.91 1.83 -7.63
C PHE A 96 1.56 3.20 -8.22
N ASP A 97 2.16 3.56 -9.36
CA ASP A 97 1.95 4.87 -9.98
C ASP A 97 0.52 5.05 -10.48
N GLU A 98 -0.11 3.97 -10.98
CA GLU A 98 -1.50 4.02 -11.45
C GLU A 98 -2.48 4.27 -10.30
N PHE A 99 -2.26 3.63 -9.15
CA PHE A 99 -3.07 3.86 -7.95
C PHE A 99 -2.81 5.22 -7.34
N LYS A 100 -1.55 5.66 -7.29
CA LYS A 100 -1.19 7.00 -6.82
C LYS A 100 -1.89 8.08 -7.66
N ALA A 101 -1.96 7.91 -8.97
CA ALA A 101 -2.58 8.87 -9.88
C ALA A 101 -4.09 9.07 -9.65
N VAL A 102 -4.80 8.07 -9.11
CA VAL A 102 -6.23 8.16 -8.79
C VAL A 102 -6.49 8.43 -7.30
N SER A 103 -5.44 8.54 -6.50
CA SER A 103 -5.54 8.79 -5.06
C SER A 103 -5.61 10.30 -4.74
N PRO A 104 -6.02 10.68 -3.52
CA PRO A 104 -5.90 12.05 -3.01
C PRO A 104 -4.45 12.59 -2.98
N MET A 105 -3.46 11.70 -3.08
CA MET A 105 -2.03 12.04 -3.11
C MET A 105 -1.48 12.15 -4.54
N ALA A 106 -2.35 12.23 -5.55
CA ALA A 106 -1.96 12.46 -6.92
C ALA A 106 -1.11 13.74 -7.03
N GLY A 107 -0.01 13.66 -7.79
CA GLY A 107 0.92 14.77 -7.95
C GLY A 107 1.82 15.06 -6.74
N GLN A 108 1.69 14.36 -5.62
CA GLN A 108 2.61 14.50 -4.48
C GLN A 108 3.82 13.57 -4.63
N ILE A 109 4.94 13.92 -4.01
CA ILE A 109 6.08 13.01 -3.85
C ILE A 109 5.82 12.19 -2.58
N LEU A 110 5.73 10.86 -2.73
CA LEU A 110 5.49 9.96 -1.60
C LEU A 110 6.81 9.35 -1.16
N LEU A 111 7.07 9.45 0.14
CA LEU A 111 8.29 8.98 0.78
C LEU A 111 7.93 8.01 1.90
N LYS A 112 8.36 6.76 1.77
CA LYS A 112 8.25 5.78 2.85
C LYS A 112 9.45 5.87 3.78
N VAL A 113 9.17 5.94 5.07
CA VAL A 113 10.12 6.20 6.16
C VAL A 113 9.94 5.05 7.17
N ASP A 114 10.82 4.05 7.09
CA ASP A 114 10.81 2.90 8.00
C ASP A 114 11.74 3.18 9.19
N CYS A 115 11.17 3.53 10.34
CA CYS A 115 11.90 3.76 11.57
C CYS A 115 12.50 2.46 12.11
N CYS A 116 13.83 2.44 12.11
CA CYS A 116 14.70 1.51 12.82
C CYS A 116 15.05 0.17 12.16
N HIS A 117 14.75 -0.06 10.88
CA HIS A 117 15.34 -1.21 10.15
C HIS A 117 16.68 -0.90 9.47
N GLY A 118 17.23 0.31 9.65
CA GLY A 118 18.46 0.72 8.98
C GLY A 118 18.30 1.08 7.50
N PHE A 119 17.10 0.91 6.93
CA PHE A 119 16.76 1.24 5.55
C PHE A 119 15.91 2.50 5.50
N TYR A 120 16.57 3.66 5.52
CA TYR A 120 15.99 4.88 4.96
C TYR A 120 16.70 5.13 3.63
N SER A 121 15.98 5.08 2.51
CA SER A 121 16.53 5.47 1.20
C SER A 121 16.49 6.99 0.98
N LEU A 122 16.27 7.77 2.04
CA LEU A 122 16.23 9.24 2.00
C LEU A 122 17.59 9.85 2.33
N GLY A 123 18.54 9.64 1.41
CA GLY A 123 19.78 10.43 1.33
C GLY A 123 20.53 10.66 2.65
N THR A 124 21.11 11.85 2.78
CA THR A 124 22.07 12.25 3.82
C THR A 124 21.50 12.22 5.24
N ALA A 125 22.35 11.99 6.24
CA ALA A 125 22.01 11.94 7.67
C ALA A 125 21.20 13.16 8.18
N ASP A 126 21.38 14.33 7.58
CA ASP A 126 20.67 15.56 7.95
C ASP A 126 19.18 15.53 7.62
N LEU A 127 18.80 14.92 6.48
CA LEU A 127 17.40 14.78 6.09
C LEU A 127 16.69 13.82 7.04
N LYS A 128 17.36 12.72 7.42
CA LYS A 128 16.88 11.77 8.43
C LYS A 128 16.57 12.46 9.76
N GLN A 129 17.51 13.24 10.29
CA GLN A 129 17.32 13.96 11.55
C GLN A 129 16.24 15.04 11.48
N THR A 130 16.04 15.62 10.30
CA THR A 130 14.98 16.59 10.06
C THR A 130 13.60 15.93 10.09
N VAL A 131 13.44 14.79 9.39
CA VAL A 131 12.19 14.01 9.39
C VAL A 131 11.85 13.50 10.78
N ILE A 132 12.82 12.92 11.51
CA ILE A 132 12.60 12.41 12.86
C ILE A 132 12.13 13.52 13.82
N ARG A 133 12.85 14.64 13.87
CA ARG A 133 12.47 15.78 14.73
C ARG A 133 11.11 16.33 14.38
N HIS A 134 10.76 16.35 13.10
CA HIS A 134 9.45 16.83 12.66
C HIS A 134 8.32 15.87 13.07
N LEU A 135 8.52 14.55 12.95
CA LEU A 135 7.57 13.53 13.40
C LEU A 135 7.35 13.59 14.92
N GLU A 136 8.44 13.64 15.70
CA GLU A 136 8.38 13.75 17.17
C GLU A 136 7.72 15.06 17.60
N GLY A 137 8.00 16.17 16.91
CA GLY A 137 7.37 17.46 17.14
C GLY A 137 5.85 17.48 16.90
N GLN A 138 5.33 16.54 16.10
CA GLN A 138 3.89 16.32 15.90
C GLN A 138 3.30 15.23 16.82
N GLY A 139 4.10 14.70 17.76
CA GLY A 139 3.67 13.68 18.72
C GLY A 139 3.68 12.25 18.18
N TYR A 140 4.29 12.01 17.02
CA TYR A 140 4.46 10.66 16.49
C TYR A 140 5.65 9.96 17.13
N SER A 141 5.46 8.72 17.61
CA SER A 141 6.54 7.89 18.12
C SER A 141 7.40 7.38 16.96
N THR A 142 8.70 7.70 17.00
CA THR A 142 9.72 7.21 16.07
C THR A 142 10.41 5.94 16.59
N GLU A 143 9.82 5.29 17.60
CA GLU A 143 10.32 4.07 18.21
C GLU A 143 10.41 2.90 17.21
N TYR A 144 11.17 1.88 17.64
CA TYR A 144 11.56 0.75 16.81
C TYR A 144 10.37 0.05 16.16
N GLY A 145 10.39 -0.04 14.83
CA GLY A 145 9.38 -0.74 14.06
C GLY A 145 8.35 0.15 13.40
N ASN A 146 8.24 1.45 13.74
CA ASN A 146 7.25 2.36 13.16
C ASN A 146 7.53 2.74 11.69
N GLY A 147 6.51 2.72 10.83
CA GLY A 147 6.58 3.13 9.43
C GLY A 147 5.75 4.39 9.17
N PHE A 148 6.22 5.27 8.30
CA PHE A 148 5.52 6.50 7.92
C PHE A 148 5.48 6.65 6.40
N LEU A 149 4.36 7.18 5.89
CA LEU A 149 4.26 7.63 4.51
C LEU A 149 4.13 9.15 4.52
N ILE A 150 5.15 9.82 4.01
CA ILE A 150 5.23 11.28 3.96
C ILE A 150 4.84 11.72 2.55
N ALA A 151 3.84 12.59 2.46
CA ALA A 151 3.42 13.19 1.20
C ALA A 151 3.95 14.63 1.11
N LEU A 152 4.91 14.84 0.21
CA LEU A 152 5.47 16.15 -0.08
C LEU A 152 4.79 16.75 -1.31
N PRO A 153 4.60 18.07 -1.38
CA PRO A 153 4.22 18.73 -2.63
C PRO A 153 5.26 18.44 -3.71
N SER A 154 4.83 18.28 -4.97
CA SER A 154 5.75 18.34 -6.12
C SER A 154 6.44 19.71 -6.14
N ILE A 155 7.66 19.78 -6.69
CA ILE A 155 8.52 20.98 -6.67
C ILE A 155 7.93 22.17 -7.47
N ASP A 156 6.74 22.03 -8.05
CA ASP A 156 5.96 23.14 -8.57
C ASP A 156 5.09 23.78 -7.45
N ALA A 157 5.67 24.80 -6.80
CA ALA A 157 5.07 25.93 -6.09
C ALA A 157 4.30 25.73 -4.75
N ASP A 158 4.86 26.32 -3.69
CA ASP A 158 4.18 27.01 -2.56
C ASP A 158 3.14 26.28 -1.68
N GLN A 159 3.04 24.96 -1.68
CA GLN A 159 2.09 24.25 -0.80
C GLN A 159 2.71 23.63 0.48
N PRO A 160 1.98 23.61 1.61
CA PRO A 160 2.44 23.00 2.85
C PRO A 160 2.52 21.47 2.75
N VAL A 161 3.46 20.88 3.50
CA VAL A 161 3.68 19.43 3.61
C VAL A 161 2.58 18.77 4.45
N THR A 162 2.01 17.66 3.96
CA THR A 162 1.01 16.86 4.70
C THR A 162 1.62 15.52 5.13
N LEU A 163 1.66 15.25 6.43
CA LEU A 163 2.13 13.97 6.98
C LEU A 163 0.96 13.03 7.25
N LEU A 164 1.12 11.76 6.89
CA LEU A 164 0.11 10.71 7.11
C LEU A 164 0.74 9.55 7.91
N ARG A 165 -0.02 9.01 8.86
CA ARG A 165 0.42 7.90 9.69
C ARG A 165 0.19 6.57 8.95
N SER A 166 1.23 5.75 8.81
CA SER A 166 1.06 4.36 8.35
C SER A 166 0.97 3.43 9.57
N PRO A 167 -0.11 2.65 9.73
CA PRO A 167 -0.15 1.55 10.69
C PRO A 167 0.50 0.27 10.15
N HIS A 168 0.87 -0.58 11.11
CA HIS A 168 1.49 -1.91 10.97
C HIS A 168 0.53 -2.98 10.51
#